data_AF-A0A1B9LQN8-F1
#
_entry.id   AF-A0A1B9LQN8-F1
#
_cell.length_a   1.000
_cell.length_b   1.000
_cell.length_c   1.000
_cell.angle_alpha   90.00
_cell.angle_beta   90.00
_cell.angle_gamma   90.00
#
_symmetry.space_group_name_H-M   'P 1'
#
loop_
_entity.id
_entity.type
_entity.pdbx_description
1 polymer ?
#
loop_
_entity_poly.entity_id
_entity_poly.type
_entity_poly.pdbx_seq_one_letter_code
_entity_poly.pdbx_strand_id
1 'polypeptide(L)'
;MIGDQRLMPFRRDELPFGWYFRNGDNFLLDSPQGQALNNLSANYKSDHWITIKTIDGKQYINVPTAFAPDGRGYFERAVNGISRQVGSPEDDAIRDIWGHFDTGVVDNHSNYSRGAFSGSNAIYPENGAFEQKKDWPAFGYDFHASNVVPTAHENRPINIGMTPVIYLGV
;
A
#
# COMPACT_ATOMS: atom_id res chain seq x y z
N MET A 1 16.56 -19.78 9.31
CA MET A 1 17.42 -18.99 10.23
C MET A 1 16.50 -18.23 11.17
N ILE A 2 16.84 -18.04 12.45
CA ILE A 2 16.02 -17.19 13.35
C ILE A 2 15.95 -15.78 12.75
N GLY A 3 14.75 -15.21 12.70
CA GLY A 3 14.48 -13.94 12.02
C GLY A 3 14.23 -14.06 10.52
N ASP A 4 14.13 -15.27 9.96
CA ASP A 4 13.66 -15.44 8.58
C ASP A 4 12.20 -14.98 8.47
N GLN A 5 11.89 -14.13 7.49
CA GLN A 5 10.55 -13.58 7.26
C GLN A 5 10.09 -13.93 5.84
N ARG A 6 8.83 -14.36 5.70
CA ARG A 6 8.25 -14.70 4.38
C ARG A 6 6.73 -14.78 4.41
N LEU A 7 6.12 -14.98 3.25
CA LEU A 7 4.72 -15.34 3.09
C LEU A 7 4.55 -16.87 3.09
N MET A 8 3.55 -17.36 3.81
CA MET A 8 3.20 -18.78 3.87
C MET A 8 1.75 -19.05 3.45
N PRO A 9 1.45 -20.21 2.84
CA PRO A 9 0.10 -20.58 2.40
C PRO A 9 -0.79 -21.10 3.52
N PHE A 10 -0.33 -21.07 4.77
CA PHE A 10 -1.05 -21.59 5.94
C PHE A 10 -1.85 -20.47 6.62
N ARG A 11 -2.98 -20.82 7.23
CA ARG A 11 -3.69 -19.91 8.13
C ARG A 11 -2.86 -19.65 9.40
N ARG A 12 -3.19 -18.58 10.12
CA ARG A 12 -2.52 -18.20 11.38
C ARG A 12 -2.41 -19.36 12.37
N ASP A 13 -3.49 -20.13 12.54
CA ASP A 13 -3.56 -21.20 13.53
C ASP A 13 -3.03 -22.55 13.01
N GLU A 14 -2.55 -22.57 11.77
CA GLU A 14 -1.99 -23.74 11.08
C GLU A 14 -0.51 -23.54 10.73
N LEU A 15 0.14 -22.53 11.32
CA LEU A 15 1.55 -22.25 11.08
C LEU A 15 2.42 -23.42 11.55
N PRO A 16 3.42 -23.85 10.76
CA PRO A 16 4.37 -24.86 11.19
C PRO A 16 5.11 -24.41 12.46
N PHE A 17 5.55 -25.38 13.25
CA PHE A 17 6.30 -25.10 14.48
C PHE A 17 7.45 -24.10 14.26
N GLY A 18 7.60 -23.17 15.21
CA GLY A 18 8.60 -22.12 15.17
C GLY A 18 8.27 -20.92 14.28
N TRP A 19 7.15 -20.93 13.55
CA TRP A 19 6.69 -19.80 12.75
C TRP A 19 5.57 -19.03 13.43
N TYR A 20 5.70 -17.70 13.42
CA TYR A 20 4.78 -16.79 14.08
C TYR A 20 4.29 -15.74 13.10
N PHE A 21 3.02 -15.37 13.22
CA PHE A 21 2.38 -14.35 12.40
C PHE A 21 3.00 -12.97 12.68
N ARG A 22 3.33 -12.20 11.64
CA ARG A 22 3.89 -10.83 11.73
C ARG A 22 2.79 -9.79 11.88
N ASN A 23 2.17 -9.74 13.05
CA ASN A 23 1.01 -8.88 13.34
C ASN A 23 1.23 -7.90 14.51
N GLY A 24 2.45 -7.79 15.04
CA GLY A 24 2.72 -6.93 16.20
C GLY A 24 2.35 -7.54 17.56
N ASP A 25 2.00 -8.83 17.62
CA ASP A 25 1.73 -9.53 18.88
C ASP A 25 2.92 -9.45 19.84
N ASN A 26 2.62 -9.55 21.14
CA ASN A 26 3.59 -9.35 22.20
C ASN A 26 3.85 -10.64 22.96
N PHE A 27 5.12 -10.97 23.14
CA PHE A 27 5.57 -12.08 23.96
C PHE A 27 6.25 -11.55 25.22
N LEU A 28 6.11 -12.26 26.34
CA LEU A 28 6.90 -11.95 27.52
C LEU A 28 8.39 -12.05 27.17
N LEU A 29 9.19 -11.10 27.65
CA LEU A 29 10.61 -11.03 27.31
C LEU A 29 11.39 -12.30 27.72
N ASP A 30 10.94 -12.97 28.78
CA ASP A 30 11.53 -14.21 29.31
C ASP A 30 10.95 -15.49 28.70
N SER A 31 9.94 -15.41 27.82
CA SER A 31 9.43 -16.58 27.10
C SER A 31 10.43 -17.06 26.04
N PRO A 32 10.32 -18.30 25.53
CA PRO A 32 11.17 -18.77 24.44
C PRO A 32 11.14 -17.83 23.23
N GLN A 33 9.96 -17.36 22.83
CA GLN A 33 9.76 -16.41 21.73
C GLN A 33 10.39 -15.06 22.05
N GLY A 34 10.20 -14.56 23.28
CA GLY A 34 10.78 -13.30 23.72
C GLY A 34 12.30 -13.32 23.71
N GLN A 35 12.91 -14.41 24.18
CA GLN A 35 14.35 -14.61 24.12
C GLN A 35 14.87 -14.73 22.68
N ALA A 36 14.17 -15.48 21.81
CA ALA A 36 14.52 -15.59 20.40
C ALA A 36 14.51 -14.23 19.70
N LEU A 37 13.47 -13.42 19.93
CA LEU A 37 13.38 -12.04 19.41
C LEU A 37 14.46 -11.14 20.00
N ASN A 38 14.71 -11.23 21.31
CA ASN A 38 15.66 -10.36 21.99
C ASN A 38 17.12 -10.66 21.56
N ASN A 39 17.42 -11.89 21.18
CA ASN A 39 18.72 -12.30 20.66
C ASN A 39 19.00 -11.83 19.23
N LEU A 40 18.01 -11.29 18.51
CA LEU A 40 18.23 -10.62 17.22
C LEU A 40 19.08 -9.36 17.43
N SER A 41 19.84 -8.99 16.39
CA SER A 41 20.73 -7.82 16.45
C SER A 41 19.95 -6.53 16.71
N ALA A 42 20.61 -5.52 17.29
CA ALA A 42 20.01 -4.21 17.50
C ALA A 42 19.49 -3.60 16.19
N ASN A 43 20.27 -3.73 15.10
CA ASN A 43 19.88 -3.24 13.77
C ASN A 43 18.63 -3.96 13.26
N TYR A 44 18.58 -5.29 13.33
CA TYR A 44 17.40 -6.04 12.91
C TYR A 44 16.16 -5.59 13.67
N LYS A 45 16.27 -5.43 14.99
CA LYS A 45 15.15 -4.98 15.82
C LYS A 45 14.70 -3.56 15.45
N SER A 46 15.66 -2.66 15.21
CA SER A 46 15.39 -1.29 14.75
C SER A 46 14.68 -1.26 13.40
N ASP A 47 15.21 -1.98 12.40
CA ASP A 47 14.70 -2.01 11.04
C ASP A 47 13.29 -2.62 10.96
N HIS A 48 12.95 -3.53 11.88
CA HIS A 48 11.66 -4.22 11.88
C HIS A 48 10.71 -3.78 12.99
N TRP A 49 10.97 -2.63 13.63
CA TRP A 49 10.15 -2.06 14.71
C TRP A 49 9.84 -3.05 15.84
N ILE A 50 10.85 -3.86 16.20
CA ILE A 50 10.78 -4.77 17.35
C ILE A 50 11.24 -3.99 18.57
N THR A 51 10.33 -3.80 19.51
CA THR A 51 10.52 -2.96 20.69
C THR A 51 10.20 -3.73 21.96
N ILE A 52 10.86 -3.36 23.05
CA ILE A 52 10.52 -3.84 24.40
C ILE A 52 9.65 -2.79 25.08
N LYS A 53 8.51 -3.22 25.63
CA LYS A 53 7.61 -2.36 26.42
C LYS A 53 7.30 -2.99 27.76
N THR A 54 7.04 -2.16 28.76
CA THR A 54 6.63 -2.60 30.08
C THR A 54 5.12 -2.45 30.22
N ILE A 55 4.43 -3.55 30.52
CA ILE A 55 2.99 -3.62 30.76
C ILE A 55 2.81 -4.31 32.11
N ASP A 56 2.12 -3.65 33.05
CA ASP A 56 1.84 -4.18 34.39
C ASP A 56 3.10 -4.74 35.12
N GLY A 57 4.22 -4.02 35.00
CA GLY A 57 5.49 -4.39 35.63
C GLY A 57 6.25 -5.53 34.96
N LYS A 58 5.75 -6.07 33.84
CA LYS A 58 6.42 -7.10 33.04
C LYS A 58 6.88 -6.55 31.70
N GLN A 59 8.03 -7.04 31.23
CA GLN A 59 8.57 -6.66 29.94
C GLN A 59 8.05 -7.60 28.84
N TYR A 60 7.64 -6.99 27.74
CA TYR A 60 7.17 -7.67 26.54
C TYR A 60 7.95 -7.19 25.33
N ILE A 61 8.15 -8.07 24.36
CA ILE A 61 8.76 -7.78 23.07
C ILE A 61 7.81 -8.19 21.95
N ASN A 62 7.67 -7.35 20.92
CA ASN A 62 6.76 -7.62 19.82
C ASN A 62 7.42 -8.40 18.67
N VAL A 63 6.63 -9.23 17.98
CA VAL A 63 6.97 -9.62 16.60
C VAL A 63 6.83 -8.40 15.68
N PRO A 64 7.56 -8.33 14.55
CA PRO A 64 7.34 -7.26 13.59
C PRO A 64 5.92 -7.32 13.02
N THR A 65 5.43 -6.19 12.51
CA THR A 65 4.16 -6.12 11.76
C THR A 65 4.44 -6.04 10.27
N ALA A 66 3.73 -6.84 9.47
CA ALA A 66 3.71 -6.72 8.02
C ALA A 66 2.62 -5.77 7.51
N PHE A 67 1.94 -5.07 8.42
CA PHE A 67 0.77 -4.23 8.12
C PHE A 67 1.06 -2.76 8.43
N ALA A 68 0.59 -1.89 7.54
CA ALA A 68 0.51 -0.46 7.75
C ALA A 68 -0.55 -0.11 8.82
N PRO A 69 -0.53 1.10 9.39
CA PRO A 69 -1.49 1.51 10.42
C PRO A 69 -2.97 1.44 9.98
N ASP A 70 -3.25 1.51 8.68
CA ASP A 70 -4.60 1.38 8.10
C ASP A 70 -5.03 -0.08 7.85
N GLY A 71 -4.18 -1.05 8.18
CA GLY A 71 -4.44 -2.48 8.04
C GLY A 71 -4.04 -3.09 6.70
N ARG A 72 -3.58 -2.30 5.72
CA ARG A 72 -3.03 -2.84 4.46
C ARG A 72 -1.70 -3.53 4.69
N GLY A 73 -1.42 -4.57 3.91
CA GLY A 73 -0.13 -5.28 3.98
C GLY A 73 0.95 -4.56 3.16
N TYR A 74 2.17 -4.50 3.67
CA TYR A 74 3.31 -4.01 2.88
C TYR A 74 3.72 -5.05 1.81
N PHE A 75 4.02 -4.56 0.61
CA PHE A 75 4.76 -5.36 -0.38
C PHE A 75 6.25 -5.28 -0.10
N GLU A 76 6.89 -6.44 0.03
CA GLU A 76 8.33 -6.53 0.19
C GLU A 76 9.03 -6.33 -1.15
N ARG A 77 10.03 -5.44 -1.18
CA ARG A 77 10.84 -5.17 -2.37
C ARG A 77 12.29 -4.87 -2.00
N ALA A 78 13.21 -5.14 -2.92
CA ALA A 78 14.64 -4.98 -2.70
C ALA A 78 15.01 -3.53 -2.32
N VAL A 79 15.92 -3.38 -1.36
CA VAL A 79 16.57 -2.10 -1.03
C VAL A 79 17.22 -1.48 -2.27
N ASN A 80 17.34 -0.15 -2.30
CA ASN A 80 17.99 0.55 -3.42
C ASN A 80 19.37 1.12 -3.06
N GLY A 81 19.84 0.90 -1.82
CA GLY A 81 21.14 1.37 -1.34
C GLY A 81 21.22 2.87 -1.07
N ILE A 82 20.11 3.61 -1.22
CA ILE A 82 20.05 5.07 -1.04
C ILE A 82 18.87 5.40 -0.12
N SER A 83 17.69 5.67 -0.68
CA SER A 83 16.50 6.08 0.07
C SER A 83 15.70 4.91 0.64
N ARG A 84 15.70 3.76 -0.02
CA ARG A 84 14.99 2.56 0.41
C ARG A 84 15.97 1.61 1.10
N GLN A 85 15.90 1.61 2.42
CA GLN A 85 16.70 0.79 3.32
C GLN A 85 15.87 -0.37 3.86
N VAL A 86 16.51 -1.29 4.59
CA VAL A 86 15.77 -2.34 5.30
C VAL A 86 14.84 -1.68 6.31
N GLY A 87 13.57 -2.09 6.33
CA GLY A 87 12.60 -1.54 7.27
C GLY A 87 11.95 -0.21 6.88
N SER A 88 12.45 0.51 5.86
CA SER A 88 11.84 1.78 5.45
C SER A 88 10.56 1.53 4.63
N PRO A 89 9.37 2.01 5.06
CA PRO A 89 8.16 1.93 4.28
C PRO A 89 8.16 3.00 3.18
N GLU A 90 7.52 2.70 2.05
CA GLU A 90 7.16 3.66 1.00
C GLU A 90 5.65 3.59 0.85
N ASP A 91 4.97 4.74 0.83
CA ASP A 91 3.51 4.79 0.59
C ASP A 91 3.19 4.38 -0.85
N ASP A 92 1.94 3.98 -1.10
CA ASP A 92 1.52 3.60 -2.43
C ASP A 92 1.59 4.80 -3.40
N ALA A 93 2.26 4.58 -4.51
CA ALA A 93 2.45 5.58 -5.54
C ALA A 93 2.32 4.94 -6.92
N ILE A 94 1.64 5.65 -7.83
CA ILE A 94 1.74 5.41 -9.26
C ILE A 94 2.74 6.39 -9.87
N ARG A 95 3.29 6.04 -11.04
CA ARG A 95 4.05 7.03 -11.82
C ARG A 95 3.12 8.16 -12.25
N ASP A 96 3.70 9.35 -12.43
CA ASP A 96 2.98 10.49 -12.99
C ASP A 96 2.32 10.11 -14.33
N ILE A 97 1.04 10.48 -14.46
CA ILE A 97 0.25 10.29 -15.68
C ILE A 97 -0.07 11.69 -16.17
N TRP A 98 0.80 12.22 -17.02
CA TRP A 98 0.62 13.54 -17.59
C TRP A 98 -0.23 13.47 -18.87
N GLY A 99 -1.24 14.33 -18.92
CA GLY A 99 -2.03 14.59 -20.11
C GLY A 99 -2.24 16.10 -20.26
N HIS A 100 -2.21 16.59 -21.49
CA HIS A 100 -2.39 18.01 -21.80
C HIS A 100 -3.31 18.16 -22.99
N PHE A 101 -4.20 19.14 -22.91
CA PHE A 101 -5.09 19.51 -24.01
C PHE A 101 -5.05 21.03 -24.19
N ASP A 102 -4.68 21.47 -25.39
CA ASP A 102 -4.92 22.83 -25.86
C ASP A 102 -6.32 22.88 -26.48
N THR A 103 -7.22 23.71 -25.96
CA THR A 103 -8.63 23.73 -26.41
C THR A 103 -8.90 24.79 -27.49
N GLY A 104 -9.82 24.43 -28.40
CA GLY A 104 -10.65 25.28 -29.24
C GLY A 104 -12.11 24.76 -29.18
N VAL A 105 -13.11 25.56 -29.58
CA VAL A 105 -14.54 25.15 -29.60
C VAL A 105 -14.73 23.98 -30.58
N VAL A 106 -15.07 22.79 -30.07
CA VAL A 106 -15.39 21.61 -30.89
C VAL A 106 -16.85 21.23 -30.71
N ASP A 107 -17.61 21.28 -31.80
CA ASP A 107 -18.96 20.72 -31.89
C ASP A 107 -18.89 19.18 -31.77
N ASN A 108 -19.85 18.54 -31.09
CA ASN A 108 -19.93 17.07 -30.98
C ASN A 108 -18.77 16.40 -30.21
N HIS A 109 -18.34 17.00 -29.09
CA HIS A 109 -17.18 16.62 -28.27
C HIS A 109 -17.16 15.15 -27.80
N SER A 110 -18.35 14.56 -27.58
CA SER A 110 -18.52 13.15 -27.21
C SER A 110 -17.99 12.17 -28.27
N ASN A 111 -17.98 12.57 -29.55
CA ASN A 111 -17.42 11.74 -30.63
C ASN A 111 -15.88 11.74 -30.67
N TYR A 112 -15.24 12.67 -29.97
CA TYR A 112 -13.79 12.81 -29.91
C TYR A 112 -13.18 12.21 -28.64
N SER A 113 -13.99 11.98 -27.60
CA SER A 113 -13.55 11.27 -26.40
C SER A 113 -13.52 9.75 -26.61
N ARG A 114 -12.43 9.10 -26.21
CA ARG A 114 -12.29 7.63 -26.23
C ARG A 114 -11.51 7.14 -25.02
N GLY A 115 -11.76 5.90 -24.62
CA GLY A 115 -11.04 5.23 -23.54
C GLY A 115 -11.36 5.83 -22.17
N ALA A 116 -10.34 6.25 -21.43
CA ALA A 116 -10.52 6.85 -20.11
C ALA A 116 -11.19 8.24 -20.15
N PHE A 117 -11.30 8.86 -21.33
CA PHE A 117 -11.99 10.14 -21.49
C PHE A 117 -13.42 9.96 -22.00
N SER A 118 -14.34 10.75 -21.46
CA SER A 118 -15.72 10.88 -21.94
C SER A 118 -16.12 12.34 -22.05
N GLY A 119 -16.85 12.71 -23.11
CA GLY A 119 -17.46 14.03 -23.22
C GLY A 119 -18.62 14.19 -22.23
N SER A 120 -18.63 15.30 -21.50
CA SER A 120 -19.64 15.68 -20.51
C SER A 120 -20.15 17.10 -20.75
N ASN A 121 -21.23 17.50 -20.07
CA ASN A 121 -21.56 18.93 -20.00
C ASN A 121 -20.55 19.62 -19.07
N ALA A 122 -20.19 20.87 -19.36
CA ALA A 122 -19.31 21.62 -18.49
C ALA A 122 -19.94 21.77 -17.09
N ILE A 123 -19.17 21.44 -16.06
CA ILE A 123 -19.56 21.65 -14.65
C ILE A 123 -19.52 23.15 -14.30
N TYR A 124 -18.56 23.88 -14.87
CA TYR A 124 -18.37 25.32 -14.72
C TYR A 124 -18.18 25.98 -16.08
N PRO A 125 -19.28 26.26 -16.82
CA PRO A 125 -19.26 26.85 -18.16
C PRO A 125 -18.43 28.13 -18.28
N GLU A 126 -18.46 28.95 -17.23
CA GLU A 126 -17.77 30.23 -17.11
C GLU A 126 -16.24 30.13 -17.09
N ASN A 127 -15.70 28.95 -16.74
CA ASN A 127 -14.27 28.66 -16.75
C ASN A 127 -13.80 28.08 -18.10
N GLY A 128 -14.71 27.99 -19.08
CA GLY A 128 -14.36 27.56 -20.43
C GLY A 128 -13.32 28.47 -21.07
N ALA A 129 -12.43 27.91 -21.89
CA ALA A 129 -11.39 28.69 -22.57
C ALA A 129 -11.93 29.74 -23.57
N PHE A 130 -13.23 29.67 -23.89
CA PHE A 130 -13.92 30.64 -24.73
C PHE A 130 -15.31 30.90 -24.20
N GLU A 131 -15.76 32.15 -24.33
CA GLU A 131 -17.17 32.49 -24.10
C GLU A 131 -18.07 31.64 -25.00
N GLN A 132 -19.19 31.21 -24.44
CA GLN A 132 -20.20 30.43 -25.14
C GLN A 132 -20.68 31.20 -26.39
N LYS A 133 -20.26 30.76 -27.59
CA LYS A 133 -20.52 31.48 -28.85
C LYS A 133 -21.92 31.22 -29.47
N LYS A 134 -22.75 30.38 -28.86
CA LYS A 134 -24.09 29.97 -29.31
C LYS A 134 -24.97 29.58 -28.11
N ASP A 135 -26.27 29.44 -28.29
CA ASP A 135 -27.20 28.85 -27.28
C ASP A 135 -26.94 27.35 -26.99
N TRP A 136 -25.74 26.83 -27.28
CA TRP A 136 -25.34 25.46 -27.03
C TRP A 136 -24.71 25.32 -25.64
N PRO A 137 -24.99 24.24 -24.90
CA PRO A 137 -24.34 23.98 -23.63
C PRO A 137 -22.81 24.01 -23.76
N ALA A 138 -22.11 24.56 -22.78
CA ALA A 138 -20.68 24.38 -22.67
C ALA A 138 -20.35 22.90 -22.40
N PHE A 139 -19.21 22.44 -22.90
CA PHE A 139 -18.81 21.03 -22.85
C PHE A 139 -17.54 20.83 -22.03
N GLY A 140 -17.45 19.66 -21.38
CA GLY A 140 -16.32 19.21 -20.61
C GLY A 140 -15.82 17.84 -21.07
N TYR A 141 -14.65 17.46 -20.57
CA TYR A 141 -14.13 16.10 -20.68
C TYR A 141 -13.87 15.57 -19.27
N ASP A 142 -14.45 14.42 -18.96
CA ASP A 142 -14.18 13.73 -17.70
C ASP A 142 -13.12 12.66 -17.94
N PHE A 143 -12.21 12.50 -16.97
CA PHE A 143 -11.28 11.39 -16.94
C PHE A 143 -11.73 10.36 -15.91
N HIS A 144 -12.05 9.17 -16.39
CA HIS A 144 -12.40 8.01 -15.58
C HIS A 144 -11.60 6.79 -16.03
N ALA A 145 -10.54 6.45 -15.29
CA ALA A 145 -9.77 5.23 -15.53
C ALA A 145 -10.66 3.96 -15.53
N SER A 146 -11.73 3.97 -14.71
CA SER A 146 -12.74 2.89 -14.62
C SER A 146 -13.41 2.53 -15.95
N ASN A 147 -13.34 3.40 -16.96
CA ASN A 147 -13.89 3.12 -18.29
C ASN A 147 -13.08 2.08 -19.06
N VAL A 148 -11.80 1.88 -18.71
CA VAL A 148 -10.86 1.02 -19.45
C VAL A 148 -10.09 0.04 -18.57
N VAL A 149 -10.07 0.25 -17.26
CA VAL A 149 -9.42 -0.64 -16.30
C VAL A 149 -10.27 -0.82 -15.03
N PRO A 150 -10.18 -1.96 -14.33
CA PRO A 150 -10.74 -2.10 -12.99
C PRO A 150 -10.10 -1.10 -12.03
N THR A 151 -10.92 -0.44 -11.21
CA THR A 151 -10.47 0.49 -10.16
C THR A 151 -10.90 0.00 -8.78
N ALA A 152 -10.10 0.32 -7.76
CA ALA A 152 -10.38 0.04 -6.36
C ALA A 152 -9.85 1.17 -5.47
N HIS A 153 -10.13 1.12 -4.17
CA HIS A 153 -9.60 2.09 -3.19
C HIS A 153 -8.07 2.01 -3.02
N GLU A 154 -7.44 0.91 -3.46
CA GLU A 154 -5.99 0.67 -3.39
C GLU A 154 -5.47 0.28 -4.78
N ASN A 155 -4.36 0.89 -5.22
CA ASN A 155 -3.69 0.48 -6.46
C ASN A 155 -2.93 -0.84 -6.24
N ARG A 156 -3.40 -1.92 -6.85
CA ARG A 156 -2.80 -3.25 -6.71
C ARG A 156 -2.89 -4.08 -7.99
N PRO A 157 -1.84 -4.82 -8.35
CA PRO A 157 -1.96 -5.92 -9.30
C PRO A 157 -2.89 -7.01 -8.77
N ILE A 158 -3.28 -7.95 -9.66
CA ILE A 158 -3.90 -9.21 -9.24
C ILE A 158 -2.97 -9.88 -8.21
N ASN A 159 -3.54 -10.24 -7.07
CA ASN A 159 -2.80 -10.80 -5.94
C ASN A 159 -3.60 -11.89 -5.24
N ILE A 160 -2.91 -12.69 -4.42
CA ILE A 160 -3.49 -13.72 -3.56
C ILE A 160 -2.97 -13.54 -2.13
N GLY A 161 -3.85 -13.72 -1.15
CA GLY A 161 -3.51 -13.59 0.26
C GLY A 161 -2.63 -14.74 0.77
N MET A 162 -1.62 -14.40 1.56
CA MET A 162 -0.76 -15.34 2.27
C MET A 162 -0.45 -14.80 3.67
N THR A 163 -0.09 -15.66 4.61
CA THR A 163 0.21 -15.25 5.99
C THR A 163 1.66 -14.78 6.09
N PRO A 164 1.93 -13.51 6.43
CA PRO A 164 3.28 -13.02 6.69
C PRO A 164 3.80 -13.57 8.02
N VAL A 165 4.97 -14.22 8.00
CA VAL A 165 5.49 -14.92 9.17
C VAL A 165 6.94 -14.58 9.45
N ILE A 166 7.37 -14.83 10.70
CA ILE A 166 8.75 -14.81 11.17
C ILE A 166 9.10 -16.15 11.82
N TYR A 167 10.29 -16.68 11.56
CA TYR A 167 10.80 -17.89 12.22
C TYR A 167 11.55 -17.55 13.50
N LEU A 168 11.11 -18.10 14.63
CA LEU A 168 11.78 -17.99 15.92
C LEU A 168 12.41 -19.31 16.37
N GLY A 169 12.02 -20.44 15.77
CA GLY A 169 12.59 -21.77 16.05
C GLY A 169 12.20 -22.37 17.41
N VAL A 170 11.22 -21.78 18.08
CA VAL A 170 10.71 -22.13 19.42
C VAL A 170 9.20 -22.15 19.45
#